data_AF-A0A838JBY0-F1
#
_entry.id   AF-A0A838JBY0-F1
#
_cell.length_a   1.000
_cell.length_b   1.000
_cell.length_c   1.000
_cell.angle_alpha   90.00
_cell.angle_beta   90.00
_cell.angle_gamma   90.00
#
_symmetry.space_group_name_H-M   'P 1'
#
loop_
_entity.id
_entity.type
_entity.pdbx_description
1 polymer ?
#
loop_
_entity_poly.entity_id
_entity_poly.type
_entity_poly.pdbx_seq_one_letter_code
_entity_poly.pdbx_strand_id
1 'polypeptide(L)'
;FIPLKVAQVRLKNTTTIDQIQVQVDTAGNVEPTAKAITSVLRKTHQIQGDNDDFNVFTFTQILQQVSTSEAVLTALLVGIAAISLTVGGIGIMNIMLVSVTERTWEIGIRMSIGARRSDILYQFLIEAVLLCLVGGVVGLGLGLLIGSTVVKASQLPFVITAVTLIVPFAVASSIALLFGLYPAIRASRLDPIVAIRTEE
;
A
#
# COMPACT_ATOMS: atom_id res chain seq x y z
N PHE A 1 -29.95 -21.96 22.48
CA PHE A 1 -29.32 -21.74 23.80
C PHE A 1 -29.99 -22.63 24.83
N ILE A 2 -29.20 -23.38 25.62
CA ILE A 2 -29.69 -24.26 26.69
C ILE A 2 -29.10 -23.74 28.02
N PRO A 3 -29.85 -23.69 29.13
CA PRO A 3 -29.32 -23.24 30.42
C PRO A 3 -28.14 -24.09 30.90
N LEU A 4 -27.10 -23.46 31.45
CA LEU A 4 -25.83 -24.10 31.85
C LEU A 4 -26.04 -25.31 32.77
N LYS A 5 -26.86 -25.16 33.81
CA LYS A 5 -27.13 -26.24 34.78
C LYS A 5 -27.76 -27.47 34.12
N VAL A 6 -28.61 -27.28 33.11
CA VAL A 6 -29.24 -28.37 32.38
C VAL A 6 -28.21 -29.09 31.51
N ALA A 7 -27.34 -28.33 30.82
CA ALA A 7 -26.27 -28.91 30.01
C ALA A 7 -25.26 -29.71 30.84
N GLN A 8 -24.88 -29.19 32.02
CA GLN A 8 -23.94 -29.86 32.93
C GLN A 8 -24.50 -31.19 33.46
N VAL A 9 -25.75 -31.21 33.93
CA VAL A 9 -26.34 -32.40 34.57
C VAL A 9 -26.87 -33.43 33.56
N ARG A 10 -27.47 -32.98 32.45
CA ARG A 10 -28.22 -33.86 31.53
C ARG A 10 -27.47 -34.23 30.25
N LEU A 11 -26.47 -33.46 29.83
CA LEU A 11 -25.79 -33.67 28.55
C LEU A 11 -24.32 -34.06 28.71
N LYS A 12 -23.55 -33.32 29.51
CA LYS A 12 -22.10 -33.53 29.64
C LYS A 12 -21.69 -34.35 30.85
N ASN A 13 -22.50 -34.37 31.92
CA ASN A 13 -22.13 -34.99 33.21
C ASN A 13 -20.76 -34.52 33.73
N THR A 14 -20.45 -33.22 33.54
CA THR A 14 -19.22 -32.58 34.04
C THR A 14 -19.55 -31.32 34.81
N THR A 15 -18.70 -30.97 35.77
CA THR A 15 -18.78 -29.71 36.53
C THR A 15 -17.85 -28.62 35.96
N THR A 16 -17.03 -28.95 34.97
CA THR A 16 -16.08 -28.04 34.32
C THR A 16 -16.78 -27.10 33.34
N ILE A 17 -16.21 -25.90 33.19
CA ILE A 17 -16.68 -24.87 32.25
C ILE A 17 -15.62 -24.70 31.16
N ASP A 18 -16.02 -24.83 29.89
CA ASP A 18 -15.09 -24.73 28.76
C ASP A 18 -14.70 -23.28 28.46
N GLN A 19 -15.62 -22.32 28.65
CA GLN A 19 -15.40 -20.91 28.34
C GLN A 19 -16.28 -20.00 29.20
N ILE A 20 -15.72 -18.90 29.69
CA ILE A 20 -16.44 -17.80 30.33
C ILE A 20 -16.24 -16.55 29.48
N GLN A 21 -17.33 -15.91 29.05
CA GLN A 21 -17.28 -14.63 28.36
C GLN A 21 -17.60 -13.51 29.34
N VAL A 22 -16.75 -12.49 29.39
CA VAL A 22 -16.90 -11.32 30.25
C VAL A 22 -16.93 -10.10 29.36
N GLN A 23 -17.97 -9.29 29.47
CA GLN A 23 -18.07 -8.01 28.78
C GLN A 23 -17.54 -6.90 29.69
N VAL A 24 -16.63 -6.09 29.15
CA VAL A 24 -16.06 -4.93 29.84
C VAL A 24 -16.71 -3.68 29.30
N ASP A 25 -16.99 -2.74 30.19
CA ASP A 25 -17.66 -1.46 29.96
C ASP A 25 -16.91 -0.54 28.98
N THR A 26 -15.58 -0.48 29.05
CA THR A 26 -14.76 0.36 28.15
C THR A 26 -13.53 -0.37 27.63
N ALA A 27 -13.11 -0.09 26.38
CA ALA A 27 -11.94 -0.71 25.76
C ALA A 27 -10.63 -0.51 26.56
N GLY A 28 -10.45 0.64 27.21
CA GLY A 28 -9.29 0.92 28.07
C GLY A 28 -9.23 0.06 29.33
N ASN A 29 -10.37 -0.49 29.78
CA ASN A 29 -10.45 -1.33 30.98
C ASN A 29 -10.22 -2.81 30.68
N VAL A 30 -10.03 -3.20 29.42
CA VAL A 30 -9.91 -4.62 29.04
C VAL A 30 -8.64 -5.26 29.61
N GLU A 31 -7.48 -4.60 29.47
CA GLU A 31 -6.23 -5.10 30.06
C GLU A 31 -6.24 -5.18 31.59
N PRO A 32 -6.60 -4.11 32.33
CA PRO A 32 -6.61 -4.17 33.79
C PRO A 32 -7.63 -5.17 34.31
N THR A 33 -8.80 -5.29 33.67
CA THR A 33 -9.80 -6.30 34.02
C THR A 33 -9.30 -7.71 33.74
N ALA A 34 -8.62 -7.95 32.61
CA ALA A 34 -8.02 -9.26 32.32
C ALA A 34 -6.99 -9.66 33.38
N LYS A 35 -6.10 -8.74 33.78
CA LYS A 35 -5.12 -8.96 34.87
C LYS A 35 -5.82 -9.24 36.20
N ALA A 36 -6.88 -8.50 36.51
CA ALA A 36 -7.66 -8.72 37.72
C ALA A 36 -8.33 -10.10 37.73
N ILE A 37 -8.95 -10.52 36.61
CA ILE A 37 -9.54 -11.85 36.45
C ILE A 37 -8.49 -12.94 36.63
N THR A 38 -7.33 -12.83 35.98
CA THR A 38 -6.22 -13.78 36.17
C THR A 38 -5.81 -13.88 37.63
N SER A 39 -5.71 -12.76 38.34
CA SER A 39 -5.33 -12.74 39.76
C SER A 39 -6.37 -13.40 40.66
N VAL A 40 -7.66 -13.23 40.37
CA VAL A 40 -8.76 -13.85 41.11
C VAL A 40 -8.79 -15.35 40.82
N LEU A 41 -8.69 -15.75 39.55
CA LEU A 41 -8.69 -17.17 39.15
C LEU A 41 -7.50 -17.93 39.74
N ARG A 42 -6.28 -17.37 39.70
CA ARG A 42 -5.11 -17.99 40.36
C ARG A 42 -5.34 -18.22 41.85
N LYS A 43 -5.95 -17.25 42.55
CA LYS A 43 -6.29 -17.38 43.98
C LYS A 43 -7.36 -18.46 44.20
N THR A 44 -8.42 -18.47 43.40
CA THR A 44 -9.52 -19.44 43.51
C THR A 44 -9.07 -20.87 43.16
N HIS A 45 -8.13 -21.02 42.22
CA HIS A 45 -7.59 -22.32 41.81
C HIS A 45 -6.37 -22.74 42.67
N GLN A 46 -5.93 -21.90 43.61
CA GLN A 46 -4.78 -22.12 44.49
C GLN A 46 -3.47 -22.44 43.73
N ILE A 47 -3.25 -21.78 42.60
CA ILE A 47 -2.07 -21.99 41.75
C ILE A 47 -0.88 -21.21 42.33
N GLN A 48 0.18 -21.91 42.70
CA GLN A 48 1.42 -21.33 43.25
C GLN A 48 2.61 -21.35 42.26
N GLY A 49 2.45 -21.99 41.10
CA GLY A 49 3.48 -22.09 40.06
C GLY A 49 3.20 -21.21 38.83
N ASP A 50 4.05 -21.33 37.81
CA ASP A 50 3.92 -20.59 36.54
C ASP A 50 2.96 -21.25 35.53
N ASN A 51 2.52 -22.48 35.78
CA ASN A 51 1.60 -23.19 34.90
C ASN A 51 0.15 -22.92 35.31
N ASP A 52 -0.54 -22.08 34.54
CA ASP A 52 -1.97 -21.86 34.66
C ASP A 52 -2.77 -22.98 33.98
N ASP A 53 -3.87 -23.40 34.59
CA ASP A 53 -4.85 -24.34 34.00
C ASP A 53 -5.91 -23.62 33.14
N PHE A 54 -5.80 -22.30 32.99
CA PHE A 54 -6.69 -21.45 32.21
C PHE A 54 -5.91 -20.47 31.32
N ASN A 55 -6.55 -20.00 30.25
CA ASN A 55 -6.04 -18.94 29.40
C ASN A 55 -7.05 -17.78 29.33
N VAL A 56 -6.58 -16.56 29.61
CA VAL A 56 -7.38 -15.34 29.47
C VAL A 56 -7.04 -14.68 28.15
N PHE A 57 -7.93 -14.81 27.17
CA PHE A 57 -7.81 -14.14 25.89
C PHE A 57 -8.61 -12.84 25.91
N THR A 58 -7.96 -11.73 25.58
CA THR A 58 -8.67 -10.47 25.35
C THR A 58 -8.97 -10.28 23.87
N PHE A 59 -10.12 -9.69 23.56
CA PHE A 59 -10.44 -9.33 22.17
C PHE A 59 -9.44 -8.32 21.59
N THR A 60 -8.84 -7.48 22.45
CA THR A 60 -7.79 -6.52 22.05
C THR A 60 -6.52 -7.22 21.55
N GLN A 61 -6.11 -8.34 22.16
CA GLN A 61 -4.95 -9.11 21.71
C GLN A 61 -5.16 -9.69 20.31
N ILE A 62 -6.36 -10.21 20.02
CA ILE A 62 -6.71 -10.75 18.69
C ILE A 62 -6.66 -9.63 17.64
N LEU A 63 -7.28 -8.48 17.93
CA LEU A 63 -7.25 -7.34 17.02
C LEU A 63 -5.82 -6.84 16.79
N GLN A 64 -5.00 -6.80 17.83
CA GLN A 64 -3.62 -6.36 17.72
C GLN A 64 -2.78 -7.33 16.88
N GLN A 65 -2.96 -8.64 17.04
CA GLN A 65 -2.28 -9.66 16.22
C GLN A 65 -2.69 -9.60 14.74
N VAL A 66 -3.96 -9.34 14.45
CA VAL A 66 -4.43 -9.12 13.07
C VAL A 66 -3.80 -7.85 12.51
N SER A 67 -3.83 -6.74 13.25
CA SER A 67 -3.30 -5.45 12.82
C SER A 67 -1.79 -5.48 12.54
N THR A 68 -1.00 -6.20 13.34
CA THR A 68 0.44 -6.35 13.11
C THR A 68 0.72 -7.20 11.88
N SER A 69 -0.05 -8.28 11.67
CA SER A 69 0.08 -9.12 10.49
C SER A 69 -0.26 -8.34 9.21
N GLU A 70 -1.34 -7.55 9.24
CA GLU A 70 -1.71 -6.64 8.14
C GLU A 70 -0.63 -5.60 7.87
N ALA A 71 -0.04 -5.01 8.92
CA ALA A 71 1.03 -4.02 8.77
C ALA A 71 2.26 -4.61 8.09
N VAL A 72 2.67 -5.83 8.46
CA VAL A 72 3.81 -6.53 7.82
C VAL A 72 3.54 -6.81 6.35
N LEU A 73 2.36 -7.37 6.02
CA LEU A 73 1.97 -7.62 4.62
C LEU A 73 1.93 -6.33 3.81
N THR A 74 1.36 -5.26 4.38
CA THR A 74 1.30 -3.94 3.74
C THR A 74 2.70 -3.39 3.49
N ALA A 75 3.61 -3.48 4.46
CA ALA A 75 4.99 -3.02 4.30
C ALA A 75 5.73 -3.79 3.19
N LEU A 76 5.52 -5.11 3.08
CA LEU A 76 6.09 -5.92 2.00
C LEU A 76 5.55 -5.49 0.63
N LEU A 77 4.24 -5.31 0.51
CA LEU A 77 3.61 -4.86 -0.75
C LEU A 77 4.07 -3.47 -1.16
N VAL A 78 4.17 -2.53 -0.21
CA VAL A 78 4.72 -1.19 -0.44
C VAL A 78 6.19 -1.27 -0.87
N GLY A 79 6.99 -2.15 -0.27
CA GLY A 79 8.38 -2.38 -0.68
C GLY A 79 8.49 -2.88 -2.12
N ILE A 80 7.72 -3.90 -2.49
CA ILE A 80 7.67 -4.44 -3.86
C ILE A 80 7.19 -3.37 -4.85
N ALA A 81 6.18 -2.59 -4.47
CA ALA A 81 5.69 -1.48 -5.27
C ALA A 81 6.79 -0.42 -5.48
N ALA A 82 7.50 -0.02 -4.43
CA ALA A 82 8.57 0.97 -4.52
C ALA A 82 9.72 0.51 -5.44
N ILE A 83 10.12 -0.76 -5.37
CA ILE A 83 11.13 -1.34 -6.28
C ILE A 83 10.61 -1.32 -7.72
N SER A 84 9.38 -1.79 -7.95
CA SER A 84 8.77 -1.83 -9.28
C SER A 84 8.62 -0.44 -9.90
N LEU A 85 8.24 0.55 -9.08
CA LEU A 85 8.14 1.95 -9.46
C LEU A 85 9.51 2.55 -9.81
N THR A 86 10.56 2.18 -9.07
CA THR A 86 11.93 2.63 -9.37
C THR A 86 12.40 2.07 -10.71
N VAL A 87 12.21 0.77 -10.97
CA VAL A 87 12.57 0.14 -12.24
C VAL A 87 11.76 0.73 -13.40
N GLY A 88 10.45 0.94 -13.21
CA GLY A 88 9.60 1.61 -14.19
C GLY A 88 10.04 3.06 -14.47
N GLY A 89 10.41 3.80 -13.43
CA GLY A 89 10.95 5.15 -13.52
C GLY A 89 12.24 5.22 -14.35
N ILE A 90 13.16 4.27 -14.13
CA ILE A 90 14.38 4.15 -14.95
C ILE A 90 14.03 3.88 -16.41
N GLY A 91 13.03 3.04 -16.68
CA GLY A 91 12.52 2.78 -18.03
C GLY A 91 12.01 4.05 -18.72
N ILE A 92 11.19 4.84 -18.02
CA ILE A 92 10.69 6.12 -18.53
C ILE A 92 11.84 7.07 -18.83
N MET A 93 12.80 7.19 -17.92
CA MET A 93 13.99 8.02 -18.12
C MET A 93 14.77 7.60 -19.37
N ASN A 94 14.94 6.29 -19.59
CA ASN A 94 15.68 5.79 -20.74
C ASN A 94 14.96 6.07 -22.06
N ILE A 95 13.65 5.81 -22.12
CA ILE A 95 12.83 6.12 -23.30
C ILE A 95 12.88 7.62 -23.60
N MET A 96 12.76 8.46 -22.57
CA MET A 96 12.87 9.92 -22.72
C MET A 96 14.26 10.36 -23.20
N LEU A 97 15.33 9.73 -22.72
CA LEU A 97 16.68 10.05 -23.19
C LEU A 97 16.84 9.72 -24.67
N VAL A 98 16.37 8.54 -25.10
CA VAL A 98 16.40 8.12 -26.51
C VAL A 98 15.55 9.06 -27.36
N SER A 99 14.33 9.40 -26.93
CA SER A 99 13.46 10.30 -27.69
C SER A 99 14.03 11.72 -27.82
N VAL A 100 14.74 12.21 -26.79
CA VAL A 100 15.44 13.49 -26.88
C VAL A 100 16.58 13.43 -27.88
N THR A 101 17.33 12.32 -27.92
CA THR A 101 18.42 12.14 -28.88
C THR A 101 17.92 12.03 -30.33
N GLU A 102 16.80 11.34 -30.56
CA GLU A 102 16.18 11.21 -31.89
C GLU A 102 15.60 12.54 -32.38
N ARG A 103 14.99 13.34 -31.49
CA ARG A 103 14.38 14.62 -31.83
C ARG A 103 15.33 15.82 -31.67
N THR A 104 16.64 15.60 -31.60
CA THR A 104 17.63 16.69 -31.36
C THR A 104 17.54 17.80 -32.40
N TRP A 105 17.43 17.45 -33.68
CA TRP A 105 17.32 18.40 -34.79
C TRP A 105 16.07 19.29 -34.67
N GLU A 106 14.90 18.69 -34.40
CA GLU A 106 13.65 19.44 -34.20
C GLU A 106 13.73 20.42 -33.03
N ILE A 107 14.35 20.00 -31.92
CA ILE A 107 14.56 20.83 -30.72
C ILE A 107 15.49 22.01 -31.07
N GLY A 108 16.56 21.76 -31.83
CA GLY A 108 17.49 22.78 -32.32
C GLY A 108 16.81 23.86 -33.17
N ILE A 109 15.93 23.46 -34.09
CA ILE A 109 15.14 24.38 -34.90
C ILE A 109 14.21 25.24 -34.04
N ARG A 110 13.47 24.64 -33.10
CA ARG A 110 12.57 25.39 -32.21
C ARG A 110 13.32 26.45 -31.39
N MET A 111 14.49 26.09 -30.84
CA MET A 111 15.31 27.03 -30.08
C MET A 111 15.91 28.14 -30.97
N SER A 112 16.26 27.83 -32.21
CA SER A 112 16.79 28.82 -33.17
C SER A 112 15.74 29.84 -33.62
N ILE A 113 14.46 29.45 -33.63
CA ILE A 113 13.31 30.34 -33.92
C ILE A 113 12.87 31.13 -32.66
N GLY A 114 13.49 30.89 -31.50
CA GLY A 114 13.30 31.69 -30.29
C GLY A 114 12.58 30.99 -29.13
N ALA A 115 12.37 29.67 -29.19
CA ALA A 115 11.82 28.93 -28.03
C ALA A 115 12.77 29.03 -26.82
N ARG A 116 12.22 29.29 -25.64
CA ARG A 116 13.02 29.35 -24.41
C ARG A 116 13.36 27.95 -23.95
N ARG A 117 14.47 27.80 -23.22
CA ARG A 117 14.85 26.53 -22.56
C ARG A 117 13.75 26.00 -21.65
N SER A 118 13.00 26.90 -21.00
CA SER A 118 11.84 26.56 -20.17
C SER A 118 10.73 25.86 -20.96
N ASP A 119 10.50 26.28 -22.21
CA ASP A 119 9.38 25.78 -23.01
C ASP A 119 9.65 24.33 -23.42
N ILE A 120 10.90 24.04 -23.80
CA ILE A 120 11.37 22.68 -24.09
C ILE A 120 11.31 21.81 -22.83
N LEU A 121 11.74 22.33 -21.68
CA LEU A 121 11.69 21.61 -20.41
C LEU A 121 10.25 21.23 -20.03
N TYR A 122 9.31 22.17 -20.10
CA TYR A 122 7.90 21.90 -19.79
C TYR A 122 7.27 20.94 -20.79
N GLN A 123 7.61 21.04 -22.08
CA GLN A 123 7.12 20.11 -23.09
C GLN A 123 7.47 18.65 -22.74
N PHE A 124 8.74 18.38 -22.46
CA PHE A 124 9.18 17.02 -22.12
C PHE A 124 8.64 16.54 -20.76
N LEU A 125 8.55 17.43 -19.77
CA LEU A 125 7.92 17.07 -18.49
C LEU A 125 6.44 16.72 -18.64
N ILE A 126 5.70 17.49 -19.45
CA ILE A 126 4.28 17.21 -19.72
C ILE A 126 4.15 15.90 -20.49
N GLU A 127 5.02 15.62 -21.48
CA GLU A 127 5.04 14.34 -22.21
C GLU A 127 5.26 13.16 -21.24
N ALA A 128 6.23 13.26 -20.33
CA ALA A 128 6.48 12.24 -19.31
C ALA A 128 5.29 12.04 -18.34
N VAL A 129 4.71 13.14 -17.83
CA VAL A 129 3.56 13.08 -16.92
C VAL A 129 2.35 12.48 -17.64
N LEU A 130 2.07 12.88 -18.89
CA LEU A 130 0.97 12.32 -19.67
C LEU A 130 1.16 10.82 -19.92
N LEU A 131 2.36 10.38 -20.30
CA LEU A 131 2.66 8.96 -20.47
C LEU A 131 2.42 8.17 -19.17
N CYS A 132 2.87 8.69 -18.03
CA CYS A 132 2.62 8.09 -16.73
C CYS A 132 1.14 8.10 -16.33
N LEU A 133 0.39 9.16 -16.62
CA LEU A 133 -1.03 9.24 -16.33
C LEU A 133 -1.81 8.22 -17.16
N VAL A 134 -1.51 8.09 -18.46
CA VAL A 134 -2.12 7.08 -19.32
C VAL A 134 -1.78 5.68 -18.81
N GLY A 135 -0.51 5.41 -18.50
CA GLY A 135 -0.09 4.15 -17.89
C GLY A 135 -0.78 3.90 -16.54
N GLY A 136 -0.99 4.94 -15.74
CA GLY A 136 -1.70 4.90 -14.47
C GLY A 136 -3.18 4.57 -14.62
N VAL A 137 -3.86 5.16 -15.61
CA VAL A 137 -5.27 4.83 -15.93
C VAL A 137 -5.38 3.37 -16.37
N VAL A 138 -4.50 2.92 -17.26
CA VAL A 138 -4.48 1.53 -17.75
C VAL A 138 -4.16 0.56 -16.61
N GLY A 139 -3.13 0.87 -15.81
CA GLY A 139 -2.73 0.05 -14.67
C GLY A 139 -3.80 -0.04 -13.58
N LEU A 140 -4.45 1.08 -13.25
CA LEU A 140 -5.59 1.10 -12.32
C LEU A 140 -6.76 0.29 -12.87
N GLY A 141 -7.09 0.44 -14.16
CA GLY A 141 -8.14 -0.34 -14.81
C GLY A 141 -7.87 -1.85 -14.75
N LEU A 142 -6.64 -2.27 -15.08
CA LEU A 142 -6.22 -3.66 -14.99
C LEU A 142 -6.22 -4.17 -13.54
N GLY A 143 -5.75 -3.37 -12.59
CA GLY A 143 -5.75 -3.69 -11.16
C GLY A 143 -7.17 -3.90 -10.63
N LEU A 144 -8.11 -3.03 -10.98
CA LEU A 144 -9.53 -3.18 -10.63
C LEU A 144 -10.15 -4.42 -11.28
N LEU A 145 -9.83 -4.71 -12.54
CA LEU A 145 -10.34 -5.88 -13.26
C LEU A 145 -9.85 -7.18 -12.62
N ILE A 146 -8.55 -7.31 -12.39
CA ILE A 146 -7.94 -8.47 -11.74
C ILE A 146 -8.50 -8.61 -10.32
N GLY A 147 -8.51 -7.53 -9.54
CA GLY A 147 -9.05 -7.51 -8.18
C GLY A 147 -10.50 -7.98 -8.12
N SER A 148 -11.37 -7.47 -9.00
CA SER A 148 -12.78 -7.87 -9.07
C SER A 148 -12.96 -9.36 -9.42
N THR A 149 -12.05 -9.92 -10.22
CA THR A 149 -12.11 -11.34 -10.63
C THR A 149 -11.68 -12.25 -9.48
N VAL A 150 -10.59 -11.91 -8.79
CA VAL A 150 -10.10 -12.67 -7.63
C VAL A 150 -11.12 -12.66 -6.49
N VAL A 151 -11.72 -11.50 -6.23
CA VAL A 151 -12.73 -11.34 -5.17
C VAL A 151 -13.95 -12.22 -5.41
N LYS A 152 -14.43 -12.31 -6.65
CA LYS A 152 -15.54 -13.21 -7.01
C LYS A 152 -15.22 -14.67 -6.70
N ALA A 153 -13.95 -15.08 -6.84
CA ALA A 153 -13.51 -16.44 -6.52
C ALA A 153 -13.31 -16.68 -5.02
N SER A 154 -12.90 -15.67 -4.25
CA SER A 154 -12.48 -15.83 -2.85
C SER A 154 -13.46 -15.32 -1.78
N GLN A 155 -14.62 -14.77 -2.17
CA GLN A 155 -15.62 -14.18 -1.26
C GLN A 155 -15.07 -13.08 -0.31
N LEU A 156 -13.94 -12.47 -0.66
CA LEU A 156 -13.33 -11.39 0.12
C LEU A 156 -14.01 -10.05 -0.19
N PRO A 157 -14.16 -9.14 0.79
CA PRO A 157 -14.72 -7.82 0.53
C PRO A 157 -13.77 -6.99 -0.35
N PHE A 158 -14.28 -6.45 -1.47
CA PHE A 158 -13.55 -5.50 -2.33
C PHE A 158 -14.09 -4.09 -2.13
N VAL A 159 -13.32 -3.25 -1.45
CA VAL A 159 -13.73 -1.88 -1.12
C VAL A 159 -12.93 -0.90 -1.96
N ILE A 160 -13.62 -0.18 -2.84
CA ILE A 160 -13.03 0.94 -3.58
C ILE A 160 -13.28 2.22 -2.78
N THR A 161 -12.21 2.91 -2.42
CA THR A 161 -12.29 4.22 -1.75
C THR A 161 -11.68 5.31 -2.63
N ALA A 162 -11.99 6.58 -2.33
CA ALA A 162 -11.38 7.71 -3.01
C ALA A 162 -9.84 7.69 -2.91
N VAL A 163 -9.30 7.22 -1.77
CA VAL A 163 -7.86 7.06 -1.55
C VAL A 163 -7.26 6.04 -2.52
N THR A 164 -7.93 4.90 -2.72
CA THR A 164 -7.52 3.85 -3.65
C THR A 164 -7.46 4.35 -5.10
N LEU A 165 -8.30 5.32 -5.46
CA LEU A 165 -8.31 5.92 -6.79
C LEU A 165 -7.25 7.02 -6.95
N ILE A 166 -7.08 7.89 -5.96
CA ILE A 166 -6.25 9.11 -6.10
C ILE A 166 -4.76 8.83 -5.86
N VAL A 167 -4.43 8.01 -4.86
CA VAL A 167 -3.02 7.78 -4.46
C VAL A 167 -2.16 7.24 -5.61
N PRO A 168 -2.61 6.27 -6.43
CA PRO A 168 -1.81 5.78 -7.56
C PRO A 168 -1.46 6.88 -8.57
N PHE A 169 -2.39 7.78 -8.88
CA PHE A 169 -2.13 8.90 -9.81
C PHE A 169 -1.14 9.92 -9.23
N ALA A 170 -1.24 10.21 -7.92
CA ALA A 170 -0.30 11.08 -7.24
C ALA A 170 1.11 10.47 -7.29
N VAL A 171 1.26 9.20 -6.96
CA VAL A 171 2.54 8.48 -6.99
C VAL A 171 3.11 8.40 -8.41
N ALA A 172 2.29 8.06 -9.42
CA ALA A 172 2.71 8.01 -10.82
C ALA A 172 3.19 9.37 -11.33
N SER A 173 2.49 10.45 -10.97
CA SER A 173 2.87 11.82 -11.34
C SER A 173 4.18 12.23 -10.67
N SER A 174 4.37 11.92 -9.38
CA SER A 174 5.62 12.19 -8.67
C SER A 174 6.81 11.47 -9.32
N ILE A 175 6.64 10.21 -9.72
CA ILE A 175 7.70 9.44 -10.38
C ILE A 175 8.01 9.98 -11.77
N ALA A 176 6.98 10.34 -12.54
CA ALA A 176 7.15 10.97 -13.85
C ALA A 176 7.99 12.25 -13.75
N LEU A 177 7.70 13.09 -12.75
CA LEU A 177 8.45 14.32 -12.51
C LEU A 177 9.90 14.01 -12.10
N LEU A 178 10.12 13.08 -11.17
CA LEU A 178 11.47 12.74 -10.69
C LEU A 178 12.36 12.19 -11.81
N PHE A 179 11.88 11.19 -12.55
CA PHE A 179 12.68 10.53 -13.59
C PHE A 179 12.65 11.25 -14.94
N GLY A 180 11.62 12.06 -15.21
CA GLY A 180 11.50 12.87 -16.43
C GLY A 180 12.26 14.20 -16.36
N LEU A 181 12.57 14.69 -15.17
CA LEU A 181 13.28 15.97 -15.00
C LEU A 181 14.69 15.94 -15.58
N TYR A 182 15.46 14.86 -15.33
CA TYR A 182 16.81 14.72 -15.87
C TYR A 182 16.88 14.82 -17.42
N PRO A 183 16.13 14.00 -18.18
CA PRO A 183 16.12 14.10 -19.64
C PRO A 183 15.53 15.42 -20.14
N ALA A 184 14.51 15.97 -19.48
CA ALA A 184 13.95 17.28 -19.85
C ALA A 184 14.96 18.42 -19.69
N ILE A 185 15.75 18.41 -18.60
CA ILE A 185 16.85 19.37 -18.43
C ILE A 185 17.89 19.17 -19.52
N ARG A 186 18.27 17.92 -19.82
CA ARG A 186 19.23 17.62 -20.88
C ARG A 186 18.76 18.16 -22.24
N ALA A 187 17.48 17.95 -22.59
CA ALA A 187 16.85 18.48 -23.80
C ALA A 187 16.90 20.01 -23.87
N SER A 188 16.54 20.68 -22.77
CA SER A 188 16.50 22.14 -22.69
C SER A 188 17.87 22.83 -22.78
N ARG A 189 18.96 22.08 -22.58
CA ARG A 189 20.33 22.59 -22.58
C ARG A 189 21.10 22.27 -23.86
N LEU A 190 20.47 21.69 -24.87
CA LEU A 190 21.10 21.49 -26.17
C LEU A 190 21.49 22.85 -26.78
N ASP A 191 22.66 22.88 -27.41
CA ASP A 191 23.11 24.02 -28.19
C ASP A 191 22.41 23.98 -29.56
N PRO A 192 21.62 25.00 -29.94
CA PRO A 192 20.88 25.01 -31.20
C PRO A 192 21.79 24.82 -32.43
N ILE A 193 23.01 25.38 -32.38
CA ILE A 193 23.96 25.33 -33.49
C ILE A 193 24.49 23.90 -33.68
N VAL A 194 24.82 23.23 -32.57
CA VAL A 194 25.31 21.85 -32.58
C VAL A 194 24.20 20.89 -33.02
N ALA A 195 22.97 21.10 -32.53
CA ALA A 195 21.83 20.26 -32.82
C ALA A 195 21.44 20.22 -34.31
N ILE A 196 21.61 21.33 -35.03
CA ILE A 196 21.30 21.41 -36.48
C ILE A 196 22.44 20.82 -37.32
N ARG A 197 23.69 20.94 -36.86
CA ARG A 197 24.87 20.46 -37.59
C ARG A 197 25.01 18.93 -37.62
N THR A 198 24.32 18.21 -36.73
CA THR A 198 24.43 16.76 -36.57
C THR A 198 23.90 15.90 -37.74
N GLU A 199 23.34 16.50 -38.79
CA GLU A 199 22.85 15.80 -40.00
C GLU A 199 23.70 16.02 -41.28
N GLU A 200 24.79 16.82 -41.23
CA GLU A 200 25.80 16.85 -42.31
C GLU A 200 26.90 15.81 -42.11
#